data_AF-A0A519UE52-F1
#
_entry.id   AF-A0A519UE52-F1
#
_cell.length_a   1.000
_cell.length_b   1.000
_cell.length_c   1.000
_cell.angle_alpha   90.00
_cell.angle_beta   90.00
_cell.angle_gamma   90.00
#
_symmetry.space_group_name_H-M   'P 1'
#
loop_
_entity.id
_entity.type
_entity.pdbx_description
1 polymer ?
#
loop_
_entity_poly.entity_id
_entity_poly.type
_entity_poly.pdbx_seq_one_letter_code
_entity_poly.pdbx_strand_id
1 'polypeptide(L)'
;MLLSLAYLASYGQQQYWLESPTMWGALGLAVLGGAAFAWRQGNLKRPYIHLGVFRHRNFCVGLALFCVFYFFRGTTSIASAYFTGVLHVDARQMVGLQAATLAGIVLGVSVVVRFVLLGTPLRRLLGVGFGLLLTHHVWMYLLFGPAQGLAVFLLPMLLQGLAVGFVMIPLALFTMGGLPPQLASAGTFAAVAFRNLGFVGSLAVTSVLQPYWRTAQLDRFRADLLPGTSEVAARVQGLQQTLQGKGLALETAQRGAASLLARTLETQTLLRYCLNYFGLVSLGLIALLVVLLVLPPLHRQAVTFQSRPL
;
A
#
# COMPACT_ATOMS: atom_id res chain seq x y z
N MET A 1 16.24 -5.67 -13.03
CA MET A 1 15.95 -4.33 -12.45
C MET A 1 14.76 -4.37 -11.49
N LEU A 2 13.50 -4.45 -11.96
CA LEU A 2 12.32 -4.32 -11.06
C LEU A 2 12.27 -5.39 -9.97
N LEU A 3 12.58 -6.65 -10.30
CA LEU A 3 12.66 -7.73 -9.31
C LEU A 3 13.78 -7.49 -8.28
N SER A 4 14.92 -6.97 -8.72
CA SER A 4 16.05 -6.62 -7.85
C SER A 4 15.70 -5.47 -6.90
N LEU A 5 14.97 -4.46 -7.39
CA LEU A 5 14.44 -3.38 -6.55
C LEU A 5 13.40 -3.89 -5.54
N ALA A 6 12.51 -4.79 -5.96
CA ALA A 6 11.54 -5.43 -5.07
C ALA A 6 12.23 -6.25 -3.97
N TYR A 7 13.29 -6.98 -4.33
CA TYR A 7 14.12 -7.73 -3.38
C TYR A 7 14.80 -6.80 -2.37
N LEU A 8 15.46 -5.74 -2.84
CA LEU A 8 16.11 -4.73 -2.00
C LEU A 8 15.09 -4.08 -1.03
N ALA A 9 13.90 -3.73 -1.51
CA ALA A 9 12.84 -3.14 -0.70
C ALA A 9 12.26 -4.11 0.36
N SER A 10 12.14 -5.39 0.01
CA SER A 10 11.51 -6.40 0.89
C SER A 10 12.48 -6.92 1.95
N TYR A 11 13.74 -7.15 1.56
CA TYR A 11 14.75 -7.77 2.41
C TYR A 11 15.81 -6.79 2.93
N GLY A 12 15.81 -5.53 2.49
CA GLY A 12 16.80 -4.53 2.89
C GLY A 12 16.95 -4.44 4.39
N GLN A 13 15.86 -4.24 5.13
CA GLN A 13 15.92 -4.16 6.59
C GLN A 13 16.38 -5.47 7.26
N GLN A 14 16.00 -6.63 6.74
CA GLN A 14 16.39 -7.93 7.30
C GLN A 14 17.88 -8.23 7.11
N GLN A 15 18.47 -7.68 6.04
CA GLN A 15 19.86 -7.88 5.65
C GLN A 15 20.74 -6.65 5.97
N TYR A 16 20.29 -5.78 6.87
CA TYR A 16 21.03 -4.56 7.27
C TYR A 16 21.43 -3.66 6.09
N TRP A 17 20.57 -3.60 5.07
CA TRP A 17 20.72 -2.76 3.89
C TRP A 17 22.10 -2.92 3.22
N LEU A 18 22.88 -1.85 3.14
CA LEU A 18 24.16 -1.81 2.43
C LEU A 18 25.31 -2.46 3.23
N GLU A 19 25.05 -2.98 4.43
CA GLU A 19 26.05 -3.74 5.19
C GLU A 19 26.18 -5.18 4.66
N SER A 20 25.15 -5.73 4.02
CA SER A 20 25.19 -7.08 3.45
C SER A 20 25.73 -7.08 2.01
N PRO A 21 26.70 -7.95 1.67
CA PRO A 21 27.21 -8.09 0.30
C PRO A 21 26.14 -8.55 -0.69
N THR A 22 25.09 -9.25 -0.23
CA THR A 22 23.96 -9.66 -1.07
C THR A 22 23.14 -8.47 -1.57
N MET A 23 23.03 -7.41 -0.76
CA MET A 23 22.29 -6.19 -1.11
C MET A 23 23.07 -5.33 -2.10
N TRP A 24 24.40 -5.30 -1.99
CA TRP A 24 25.26 -4.73 -3.03
C TRP A 24 25.10 -5.44 -4.38
N GLY A 25 25.01 -6.77 -4.36
CA GLY A 25 24.70 -7.55 -5.56
C GLY A 25 23.34 -7.19 -6.17
N ALA A 26 22.29 -7.12 -5.35
CA ALA A 26 20.95 -6.74 -5.81
C ALA A 26 20.88 -5.29 -6.34
N LEU A 27 21.54 -4.34 -5.67
CA LEU A 27 21.65 -2.95 -6.10
C LEU A 27 22.43 -2.85 -7.42
N GLY A 28 23.57 -3.54 -7.53
CA GLY A 28 24.36 -3.63 -8.75
C GLY A 28 23.53 -4.18 -9.91
N LEU A 29 22.77 -5.26 -9.71
CA LEU A 29 21.89 -5.84 -10.74
C LEU A 29 20.73 -4.92 -11.13
N ALA A 30 20.23 -4.11 -10.18
CA ALA A 30 19.24 -3.09 -10.45
C ALA A 30 19.81 -1.96 -11.31
N VAL A 31 20.95 -1.39 -10.89
CA VAL A 31 21.62 -0.26 -11.57
C VAL A 31 22.14 -0.69 -12.94
N LEU A 32 22.91 -1.77 -13.03
CA LEU A 32 23.45 -2.29 -14.29
C LEU A 32 22.33 -2.72 -15.23
N GLY A 33 21.29 -3.39 -14.73
CA GLY A 33 20.14 -3.75 -15.53
C GLY A 33 19.37 -2.54 -16.07
N GLY A 34 19.25 -1.47 -15.28
CA GLY A 34 18.65 -0.20 -15.70
C GLY A 34 19.51 0.55 -16.71
N ALA A 35 20.82 0.64 -16.47
CA ALA A 35 21.78 1.29 -17.35
C ALA A 35 21.90 0.56 -18.70
N ALA A 36 22.01 -0.78 -18.69
CA ALA A 36 22.02 -1.59 -19.90
C ALA A 36 20.71 -1.47 -20.68
N PHE A 37 19.57 -1.39 -19.99
CA PHE A 37 18.29 -1.14 -20.62
C PHE A 37 18.24 0.25 -21.28
N ALA A 38 18.61 1.32 -20.57
CA ALA A 38 18.63 2.68 -21.10
C ALA A 38 19.58 2.83 -22.29
N TRP A 39 20.79 2.28 -22.18
CA TRP A 39 21.78 2.27 -23.24
C TRP A 39 21.28 1.51 -24.48
N ARG A 40 20.72 0.31 -24.29
CA ARG A 40 20.19 -0.49 -25.40
C ARG A 40 19.00 0.19 -26.09
N GLN A 41 18.08 0.78 -25.33
CA GLN A 41 16.95 1.51 -25.92
C GLN A 41 17.39 2.80 -26.62
N GLY A 42 18.43 3.48 -26.14
CA GLY A 42 18.97 4.69 -26.78
C GLY A 42 19.69 4.41 -28.10
N ASN A 43 20.34 3.25 -28.24
CA ASN A 43 21.15 2.92 -29.42
C ASN A 43 20.40 2.12 -30.52
N LEU A 44 19.18 1.67 -30.25
CA LEU A 44 18.39 0.90 -31.23
C LEU A 44 17.74 1.85 -32.26
N LYS A 45 17.92 1.57 -33.55
CA LYS A 45 17.23 2.28 -34.65
C LYS A 45 15.69 2.16 -34.59
N ARG A 46 15.19 1.07 -33.99
CA ARG A 46 13.76 0.82 -33.70
C ARG A 46 13.63 0.37 -32.24
N PRO A 47 13.58 1.30 -31.28
CA PRO A 47 13.50 0.94 -29.87
C PRO A 47 12.14 0.34 -29.55
N TYR A 48 12.12 -0.67 -28.68
CA TYR A 48 10.88 -1.30 -28.22
C TYR A 48 10.11 -0.39 -27.26
N ILE A 49 10.84 0.40 -26.47
CA ILE A 49 10.28 1.43 -25.60
C ILE A 49 10.86 2.77 -26.04
N HIS A 50 10.09 3.51 -26.83
CA HIS A 50 10.43 4.86 -27.24
C HIS A 50 10.45 5.80 -26.03
N LEU A 51 11.64 6.24 -25.60
CA LEU A 51 11.82 7.18 -24.48
C LEU A 51 11.20 8.57 -24.74
N GLY A 52 10.80 8.86 -25.98
CA GLY A 52 10.05 10.06 -26.34
C GLY A 52 8.73 10.24 -25.57
N VAL A 53 8.17 9.17 -24.98
CA VAL A 53 6.99 9.25 -24.11
C VAL A 53 7.17 10.23 -22.95
N PHE A 54 8.38 10.32 -22.39
CA PHE A 54 8.69 11.19 -21.24
C PHE A 54 8.78 12.68 -21.60
N ARG A 55 8.79 13.05 -22.88
CA ARG A 55 8.70 14.46 -23.31
C ARG A 55 7.30 15.03 -23.10
N HIS A 56 6.28 14.16 -23.01
CA HIS A 56 4.89 14.58 -22.82
C HIS A 56 4.60 14.84 -21.34
N ARG A 57 4.41 16.11 -20.96
CA ARG A 57 4.14 16.52 -19.56
C ARG A 57 2.96 15.78 -18.92
N ASN A 58 1.83 15.67 -19.63
CA ASN A 58 0.63 14.98 -19.10
C ASN A 58 0.89 13.49 -18.84
N PHE A 59 1.70 12.85 -19.69
CA PHE A 59 2.10 11.46 -19.50
C PHE A 59 2.95 11.30 -18.23
N CYS A 60 3.93 12.16 -18.01
CA CYS A 60 4.75 12.15 -16.79
C CYS A 60 3.93 12.40 -15.52
N VAL A 61 2.96 13.32 -15.56
CA VAL A 61 2.02 13.54 -14.44
C VAL A 61 1.16 12.30 -14.20
N GLY A 62 0.65 11.66 -15.25
CA GLY A 62 -0.12 10.42 -15.16
C GLY A 62 0.70 9.27 -14.55
N LEU A 63 1.97 9.12 -14.95
CA LEU A 63 2.89 8.15 -14.36
C LEU A 63 3.17 8.41 -12.88
N ALA A 64 3.35 9.68 -12.49
CA ALA A 64 3.52 10.06 -11.09
C ALA A 64 2.27 9.71 -10.27
N LEU A 65 1.07 10.00 -10.80
CA LEU A 65 -0.20 9.61 -10.17
C LEU A 65 -0.37 8.10 -10.09
N PHE A 66 0.07 7.33 -11.09
CA PHE A 66 0.13 5.86 -11.01
C PHE A 66 1.01 5.39 -9.87
N CYS A 67 2.22 5.95 -9.76
CA CYS A 67 3.15 5.61 -8.68
C CYS A 67 2.54 5.92 -7.31
N VAL A 68 1.97 7.11 -7.12
CA VAL A 68 1.33 7.53 -5.85
C VAL A 68 0.12 6.67 -5.52
N PHE A 69 -0.74 6.38 -6.50
CA PHE A 69 -1.91 5.52 -6.29
C PHE A 69 -1.49 4.11 -5.84
N TYR A 70 -0.52 3.50 -6.51
CA TYR A 70 -0.03 2.17 -6.14
C TYR A 70 0.76 2.16 -4.83
N PHE A 71 1.40 3.27 -4.49
CA PHE A 71 2.03 3.46 -3.18
C PHE A 71 0.98 3.42 -2.07
N PHE A 72 -0.11 4.19 -2.19
CA PHE A 72 -1.19 4.15 -1.20
C PHE A 72 -1.95 2.84 -1.20
N ARG A 73 -2.16 2.21 -2.36
CA ARG A 73 -2.80 0.89 -2.45
C ARG A 73 -1.98 -0.20 -1.73
N GLY A 74 -0.67 0.00 -1.55
CA GLY A 74 0.18 -0.89 -0.76
C GLY A 74 -0.28 -1.10 0.68
N THR A 75 -1.12 -0.22 1.25
CA THR A 75 -1.78 -0.41 2.56
C THR A 75 -2.57 -1.70 2.69
N THR A 76 -3.00 -2.29 1.55
CA THR A 76 -3.72 -3.56 1.54
C THR A 76 -2.92 -4.68 2.22
N SER A 77 -1.59 -4.71 2.07
CA SER A 77 -0.76 -5.72 2.75
C SER A 77 -0.78 -5.57 4.27
N ILE A 78 -0.85 -4.32 4.76
CA ILE A 78 -0.95 -3.99 6.19
C ILE A 78 -2.32 -4.37 6.74
N ALA A 79 -3.40 -4.12 5.99
CA ALA A 79 -4.74 -4.58 6.35
C ALA A 79 -4.78 -6.13 6.45
N SER A 80 -4.17 -6.83 5.49
CA SER A 80 -4.05 -8.29 5.56
C SER A 80 -3.26 -8.75 6.78
N ALA A 81 -2.17 -8.08 7.14
CA ALA A 81 -1.40 -8.37 8.35
C ALA A 81 -2.20 -8.16 9.63
N TYR A 82 -3.07 -7.14 9.67
CA TYR A 82 -4.00 -6.94 10.77
C TYR A 82 -5.04 -8.07 10.89
N PHE A 83 -5.65 -8.47 9.78
CA PHE A 83 -6.64 -9.55 9.77
C PHE A 83 -6.05 -10.87 10.25
N THR A 84 -4.84 -11.22 9.83
CA THR A 84 -4.19 -12.46 10.27
C THR A 84 -3.58 -12.34 11.67
N GLY A 85 -2.90 -11.24 11.98
CA GLY A 85 -2.13 -11.10 13.22
C GLY A 85 -2.91 -10.61 14.44
N VAL A 86 -4.02 -9.88 14.25
CA VAL A 86 -4.87 -9.37 15.34
C VAL A 86 -6.17 -10.15 15.42
N LEU A 87 -6.89 -10.27 14.31
CA LEU A 87 -8.20 -10.93 14.28
C LEU A 87 -8.13 -12.44 14.05
N HIS A 88 -6.92 -12.99 13.83
CA HIS A 88 -6.70 -14.43 13.63
C HIS A 88 -7.59 -15.03 12.53
N VAL A 89 -7.80 -14.25 11.46
CA VAL A 89 -8.70 -14.62 10.35
C VAL A 89 -8.10 -15.74 9.52
N ASP A 90 -8.87 -16.80 9.31
CA ASP A 90 -8.48 -17.94 8.49
C ASP A 90 -8.42 -17.59 6.99
N ALA A 91 -7.67 -18.38 6.22
CA ALA A 91 -7.53 -18.19 4.77
C ALA A 91 -8.90 -18.14 4.03
N ARG A 92 -9.88 -18.96 4.45
CA ARG A 92 -11.23 -18.96 3.86
C ARG A 92 -11.97 -17.64 4.08
N GLN A 93 -11.87 -17.10 5.28
CA GLN A 93 -12.48 -15.83 5.65
C GLN A 93 -11.80 -14.65 4.95
N MET A 94 -10.48 -14.71 4.79
CA MET A 94 -9.71 -13.74 3.99
C MET A 94 -10.19 -13.69 2.54
N VAL A 95 -10.47 -14.85 1.93
CA VAL A 95 -11.04 -14.91 0.56
C VAL A 95 -12.39 -14.18 0.50
N GLY A 96 -13.22 -14.28 1.54
CA GLY A 96 -14.48 -13.54 1.64
C GLY A 96 -14.29 -12.01 1.61
N LEU A 97 -13.33 -11.48 2.38
CA LEU A 97 -12.99 -10.06 2.35
C LEU A 97 -12.47 -9.62 0.97
N GLN A 98 -11.61 -10.43 0.36
CA GLN A 98 -11.06 -10.15 -0.97
C GLN A 98 -12.13 -10.24 -2.07
N ALA A 99 -13.12 -11.10 -1.92
CA ALA A 99 -14.28 -11.16 -2.81
C ALA A 99 -15.12 -9.88 -2.73
N ALA A 100 -15.30 -9.31 -1.53
CA ALA A 100 -15.95 -8.00 -1.37
C ALA A 100 -15.17 -6.89 -2.10
N THR A 101 -13.84 -6.89 -1.98
CA THR A 101 -12.97 -5.97 -2.75
C THR A 101 -13.13 -6.16 -4.26
N LEU A 102 -13.17 -7.40 -4.74
CA LEU A 102 -13.37 -7.70 -6.16
C LEU A 102 -14.74 -7.21 -6.65
N ALA A 103 -15.81 -7.45 -5.89
CA ALA A 103 -17.14 -6.95 -6.20
C ALA A 103 -17.16 -5.42 -6.27
N GLY A 104 -16.49 -4.74 -5.33
CA GLY A 104 -16.29 -3.30 -5.36
C GLY A 104 -15.59 -2.82 -6.63
N ILE A 105 -14.53 -3.50 -7.07
CA ILE A 105 -13.82 -3.15 -8.32
C ILE A 105 -14.75 -3.26 -9.52
N VAL A 106 -15.50 -4.36 -9.65
CA VAL A 106 -16.43 -4.57 -10.75
C VAL A 106 -17.50 -3.47 -10.79
N LEU A 107 -18.09 -3.13 -9.63
CA LEU A 107 -19.04 -2.04 -9.52
C LEU A 107 -18.42 -0.69 -9.88
N GLY A 108 -17.22 -0.40 -9.36
CA GLY A 108 -16.53 0.88 -9.58
C GLY A 108 -16.16 1.08 -11.04
N VAL A 109 -15.64 0.04 -11.69
CA VAL A 109 -15.36 0.03 -13.13
C VAL A 109 -16.64 0.25 -13.93
N SER A 110 -17.72 -0.49 -13.61
CA SER A 110 -18.98 -0.38 -14.35
C SER A 110 -19.58 1.03 -14.30
N VAL A 111 -19.51 1.66 -13.12
CA VAL A 111 -20.01 3.02 -12.92
C VAL A 111 -19.10 4.05 -13.59
N VAL A 112 -17.78 3.96 -13.40
CA VAL A 112 -16.85 4.96 -13.94
C VAL A 112 -16.83 4.96 -15.46
N VAL A 113 -16.94 3.79 -16.10
CA VAL A 113 -17.01 3.67 -17.57
C VAL A 113 -18.21 4.45 -18.10
N ARG A 114 -19.39 4.34 -17.48
CA ARG A 114 -20.57 5.11 -17.88
C ARG A 114 -20.31 6.61 -17.79
N PHE A 115 -19.72 7.10 -16.70
CA PHE A 115 -19.42 8.52 -16.56
C PHE A 115 -18.36 9.02 -17.54
N VAL A 116 -17.37 8.19 -17.88
CA VAL A 116 -16.39 8.49 -18.94
C VAL A 116 -17.10 8.63 -20.29
N LEU A 117 -18.00 7.71 -20.63
CA LEU A 117 -18.78 7.76 -21.89
C LEU A 117 -19.71 8.96 -21.96
N LEU A 118 -20.22 9.43 -20.82
CA LEU A 118 -21.01 10.67 -20.70
C LEU A 118 -20.16 11.96 -20.83
N GLY A 119 -18.84 11.85 -21.05
CA GLY A 119 -17.95 13.00 -21.21
C GLY A 119 -17.58 13.69 -19.90
N THR A 120 -17.73 13.01 -18.75
CA THR A 120 -17.34 13.56 -17.45
C THR A 120 -15.81 13.79 -17.44
N PRO A 121 -15.33 14.97 -17.01
CA PRO A 121 -13.89 15.24 -17.01
C PRO A 121 -13.15 14.27 -16.09
N LEU A 122 -12.10 13.63 -16.63
CA LEU A 122 -11.31 12.58 -15.95
C LEU A 122 -10.82 13.03 -14.56
N ARG A 123 -10.47 14.31 -14.40
CA ARG A 123 -10.06 14.89 -13.11
C ARG A 123 -11.13 14.74 -12.02
N ARG A 124 -12.41 14.95 -12.34
CA ARG A 124 -13.49 14.79 -11.35
C ARG A 124 -13.62 13.33 -10.93
N LEU A 125 -13.50 12.40 -11.89
CA LEU A 125 -13.54 10.97 -11.61
C LEU A 125 -12.36 10.50 -10.74
N LEU A 126 -11.16 11.03 -11.01
CA LEU A 126 -9.99 10.81 -10.16
C LEU A 126 -10.21 11.37 -8.74
N GLY A 127 -10.74 12.58 -8.62
CA GLY A 127 -11.07 13.18 -7.33
C GLY A 127 -12.08 12.34 -6.53
N VAL A 128 -13.13 11.84 -7.16
CA VAL A 128 -14.09 10.92 -6.54
C VAL A 128 -13.39 9.62 -6.13
N GLY A 129 -12.57 9.03 -7.00
CA GLY A 129 -11.85 7.78 -6.69
C GLY A 129 -10.89 7.92 -5.52
N PHE A 130 -10.09 8.99 -5.47
CA PHE A 130 -9.21 9.27 -4.33
C PHE A 130 -9.99 9.64 -3.07
N GLY A 131 -11.16 10.29 -3.19
CA GLY A 131 -12.06 10.56 -2.06
C GLY A 131 -12.67 9.28 -1.47
N LEU A 132 -13.09 8.34 -2.32
CA LEU A 132 -13.53 7.01 -1.89
C LEU A 132 -12.38 6.24 -1.20
N LEU A 133 -11.16 6.36 -1.75
CA LEU A 133 -9.98 5.73 -1.15
C LEU A 133 -9.67 6.34 0.23
N LEU A 134 -9.77 7.66 0.38
CA LEU A 134 -9.62 8.34 1.67
C LEU A 134 -10.68 7.89 2.67
N THR A 135 -11.94 7.81 2.23
CA THR A 135 -13.05 7.34 3.07
C THR A 135 -12.79 5.93 3.56
N HIS A 136 -12.31 5.03 2.70
CA HIS A 136 -11.88 3.69 3.10
C HIS A 136 -10.78 3.73 4.18
N HIS A 137 -9.74 4.55 4.01
CA HIS A 137 -8.63 4.60 4.98
C HIS A 137 -9.07 5.16 6.34
N VAL A 138 -9.88 6.22 6.35
CA VAL A 138 -10.45 6.78 7.59
C VAL A 138 -11.38 5.77 8.26
N TRP A 139 -12.23 5.09 7.48
CA TRP A 139 -13.13 4.08 8.04
C TRP A 139 -12.36 2.89 8.64
N MET A 140 -11.34 2.38 7.94
CA MET A 140 -10.47 1.34 8.48
C MET A 140 -9.74 1.79 9.75
N TYR A 141 -9.27 3.05 9.79
CA TYR A 141 -8.63 3.63 10.98
C TYR A 141 -9.57 3.59 12.20
N LEU A 142 -10.85 3.93 12.02
CA LEU A 142 -11.86 3.88 13.09
C LEU A 142 -12.24 2.44 13.49
N LEU A 143 -12.07 1.48 12.58
CA LEU A 143 -12.38 0.06 12.81
C LEU A 143 -11.19 -0.78 13.29
N PHE A 144 -10.00 -0.21 13.45
CA PHE A 144 -8.90 -0.99 14.00
C PHE A 144 -9.07 -1.14 15.51
N GLY A 145 -9.24 -2.39 15.96
CA GLY A 145 -9.38 -2.74 17.37
C GLY A 145 -9.39 -4.25 17.62
N PRO A 146 -8.99 -4.73 18.81
CA PRO A 146 -8.70 -6.13 19.07
C PRO A 146 -9.92 -7.08 19.09
N ALA A 147 -11.16 -6.57 19.07
CA ALA A 147 -12.37 -7.35 19.28
C ALA A 147 -13.49 -7.06 18.25
N GLN A 148 -13.13 -6.72 17.02
CA GLN A 148 -14.12 -6.42 15.98
C GLN A 148 -14.53 -7.67 15.20
N GLY A 149 -15.84 -7.79 14.95
CA GLY A 149 -16.37 -8.84 14.08
C GLY A 149 -15.95 -8.65 12.62
N LEU A 150 -15.64 -9.74 11.93
CA LEU A 150 -15.16 -9.72 10.53
C LEU A 150 -16.14 -9.03 9.57
N ALA A 151 -17.45 -9.18 9.80
CA ALA A 151 -18.50 -8.64 8.92
C ALA A 151 -18.43 -7.12 8.76
N VAL A 152 -17.95 -6.40 9.79
CA VAL A 152 -17.85 -4.94 9.77
C VAL A 152 -16.82 -4.45 8.73
N PHE A 153 -15.85 -5.30 8.36
CA PHE A 153 -14.82 -4.99 7.37
C PHE A 153 -15.25 -5.24 5.92
N LEU A 154 -16.35 -5.96 5.68
CA LEU A 154 -16.83 -6.25 4.32
C LEU A 154 -17.14 -4.97 3.53
N LEU A 155 -17.80 -4.00 4.16
CA LEU A 155 -18.19 -2.76 3.52
C LEU A 155 -16.98 -1.83 3.24
N PRO A 156 -16.05 -1.60 4.18
CA PRO A 156 -14.79 -0.91 3.90
C PRO A 156 -13.99 -1.57 2.78
N MET A 157 -13.92 -2.91 2.72
CA MET A 157 -13.21 -3.63 1.65
C MET A 157 -13.89 -3.46 0.29
N LEU A 158 -15.22 -3.51 0.25
CA LEU A 158 -15.99 -3.20 -0.96
C LEU A 158 -15.74 -1.75 -1.42
N LEU A 159 -15.74 -0.79 -0.49
CA LEU A 159 -15.45 0.61 -0.77
C LEU A 159 -14.02 0.80 -1.31
N GLN A 160 -13.05 0.07 -0.77
CA GLN A 160 -11.68 0.05 -1.31
C GLN A 160 -11.67 -0.39 -2.77
N GLY A 161 -12.38 -1.49 -3.07
CA GLY A 161 -12.52 -1.98 -4.43
C GLY A 161 -13.15 -0.95 -5.36
N LEU A 162 -14.22 -0.29 -4.90
CA LEU A 162 -14.91 0.77 -5.63
C LEU A 162 -13.95 1.92 -5.97
N ALA A 163 -13.16 2.37 -4.98
CA ALA A 163 -12.15 3.40 -5.16
C ALA A 163 -11.09 2.99 -6.20
N VAL A 164 -10.62 1.75 -6.16
CA VAL A 164 -9.65 1.22 -7.14
C VAL A 164 -10.22 1.25 -8.55
N GLY A 165 -11.48 0.82 -8.74
CA GLY A 165 -12.16 0.88 -10.04
C GLY A 165 -12.30 2.31 -10.57
N PHE A 166 -12.72 3.24 -9.70
CA PHE A 166 -12.87 4.65 -10.03
C PHE A 166 -11.58 5.36 -10.39
N VAL A 167 -10.44 4.98 -9.79
CA VAL A 167 -9.14 5.59 -10.12
C VAL A 167 -8.52 4.94 -11.36
N MET A 168 -8.54 3.60 -11.46
CA MET A 168 -7.80 2.87 -12.49
C MET A 168 -8.12 3.32 -13.92
N ILE A 169 -9.41 3.43 -14.26
CA ILE A 169 -9.82 3.71 -15.64
C ILE A 169 -9.52 5.16 -16.05
N PRO A 170 -9.97 6.19 -15.31
CA PRO A 170 -9.64 7.57 -15.64
C PRO A 170 -8.14 7.83 -15.61
N LEU A 171 -7.39 7.18 -14.72
CA LEU A 171 -5.94 7.35 -14.64
C LEU A 171 -5.23 6.76 -15.85
N ALA A 172 -5.64 5.57 -16.30
CA ALA A 172 -5.11 4.96 -17.51
C ALA A 172 -5.41 5.83 -18.74
N LEU A 173 -6.65 6.32 -18.88
CA LEU A 173 -7.06 7.22 -19.96
C LEU A 173 -6.31 8.56 -19.92
N PHE A 174 -6.14 9.16 -18.74
CA PHE A 174 -5.41 10.41 -18.57
C PHE A 174 -3.93 10.26 -18.94
N THR A 175 -3.33 9.12 -18.58
CA THR A 175 -1.92 8.85 -18.87
C THR A 175 -1.72 8.62 -20.38
N MET A 176 -2.57 7.80 -21.01
CA MET A 176 -2.40 7.43 -22.42
C MET A 176 -2.98 8.44 -23.41
N GLY A 177 -3.98 9.23 -23.01
CA GLY A 177 -4.74 10.11 -23.91
C GLY A 177 -3.93 11.20 -24.61
N GLY A 178 -2.74 11.53 -24.07
CA GLY A 178 -1.81 12.50 -24.67
C GLY A 178 -0.72 11.90 -25.55
N LEU A 179 -0.66 10.58 -25.69
CA LEU A 179 0.40 9.92 -26.45
C LEU A 179 -0.04 9.65 -27.90
N PRO A 180 0.82 9.92 -28.90
CA PRO A 180 0.64 9.44 -30.26
C PRO A 180 0.45 7.91 -30.28
N PRO A 181 -0.39 7.35 -31.17
CA PRO A 181 -0.62 5.91 -31.26
C PRO A 181 0.66 5.08 -31.42
N GLN A 182 1.69 5.62 -32.09
CA GLN A 182 2.98 4.95 -32.27
C GLN A 182 3.73 4.74 -30.94
N LEU A 183 3.43 5.55 -29.91
CA LEU A 183 4.06 5.49 -28.60
C LEU A 183 3.21 4.75 -27.56
N ALA A 184 2.01 4.26 -27.91
CA ALA A 184 1.07 3.67 -26.95
C ALA A 184 1.62 2.40 -26.27
N SER A 185 2.38 1.57 -27.01
CA SER A 185 3.03 0.37 -26.46
C SER A 185 4.07 0.75 -25.40
N ALA A 186 4.99 1.66 -25.74
CA ALA A 186 6.00 2.20 -24.83
C ALA A 186 5.36 2.88 -23.60
N GLY A 187 4.28 3.64 -23.81
CA GLY A 187 3.51 4.25 -22.73
C GLY A 187 2.95 3.21 -21.76
N THR A 188 2.38 2.12 -22.28
CA THR A 188 1.83 1.01 -21.48
C THR A 188 2.91 0.33 -20.63
N PHE A 189 4.07 0.03 -21.22
CA PHE A 189 5.20 -0.54 -20.47
C PHE A 189 5.67 0.38 -19.35
N ALA A 190 5.79 1.69 -19.62
CA ALA A 190 6.17 2.66 -18.62
C ALA A 190 5.10 2.78 -17.51
N ALA A 191 3.81 2.78 -17.83
CA ALA A 191 2.74 2.79 -16.83
C ALA A 191 2.78 1.56 -15.91
N VAL A 192 3.03 0.36 -16.47
CA VAL A 192 3.23 -0.87 -15.69
C VAL A 192 4.49 -0.77 -14.83
N ALA A 193 5.60 -0.24 -15.35
CA ALA A 193 6.83 -0.07 -14.58
C ALA A 193 6.64 0.88 -13.38
N PHE A 194 6.00 2.03 -13.59
CA PHE A 194 5.71 3.01 -12.51
C PHE A 194 4.69 2.48 -11.51
N ARG A 195 3.69 1.72 -11.95
CA ARG A 195 2.81 0.96 -11.07
C ARG A 195 3.61 0.05 -10.12
N ASN A 196 4.55 -0.74 -10.68
CA ASN A 196 5.37 -1.65 -9.88
C ASN A 196 6.32 -0.87 -8.96
N LEU A 197 6.88 0.24 -9.42
CA LEU A 197 7.72 1.12 -8.62
C LEU A 197 6.96 1.68 -7.42
N GLY A 198 5.72 2.14 -7.61
CA GLY A 198 4.87 2.60 -6.50
C GLY A 198 4.60 1.51 -5.46
N PHE A 199 4.29 0.29 -5.93
CA PHE A 199 4.07 -0.86 -5.04
C PHE A 199 5.35 -1.24 -4.26
N VAL A 200 6.49 -1.33 -4.95
CA VAL A 200 7.80 -1.61 -4.32
C VAL A 200 8.20 -0.49 -3.35
N GLY A 201 7.91 0.77 -3.67
CA GLY A 201 8.14 1.90 -2.80
C GLY A 201 7.33 1.80 -1.51
N SER A 202 6.06 1.40 -1.60
CA SER A 202 5.24 1.13 -0.41
C SER A 202 5.84 0.02 0.44
N LEU A 203 6.24 -1.10 -0.20
CA LEU A 203 6.91 -2.20 0.50
C LEU A 203 8.18 -1.74 1.23
N ALA A 204 9.04 -0.98 0.56
CA ALA A 204 10.28 -0.45 1.16
C ALA A 204 9.98 0.37 2.43
N VAL A 205 8.99 1.27 2.36
CA VAL A 205 8.59 2.09 3.51
C VAL A 205 8.03 1.22 4.63
N THR A 206 7.18 0.24 4.32
CA THR A 206 6.63 -0.67 5.35
C THR A 206 7.71 -1.53 6.02
N SER A 207 8.70 -2.02 5.25
CA SER A 207 9.81 -2.82 5.76
C SER A 207 10.68 -2.07 6.79
N VAL A 208 10.75 -0.74 6.71
CA VAL A 208 11.48 0.10 7.66
C VAL A 208 10.58 0.53 8.82
N LEU A 209 9.37 1.00 8.52
CA LEU A 209 8.48 1.55 9.54
C LEU A 209 8.05 0.48 10.54
N GLN A 210 7.65 -0.72 10.08
CA GLN A 210 7.15 -1.76 10.97
C GLN A 210 8.14 -2.11 12.12
N PRO A 211 9.42 -2.41 11.86
CA PRO A 211 10.39 -2.64 12.94
C PRO A 211 10.71 -1.39 13.74
N TYR A 212 10.76 -0.20 13.13
CA TYR A 212 10.96 1.06 13.85
C TYR A 212 9.89 1.30 14.92
N TRP A 213 8.61 1.18 14.55
CA TRP A 213 7.49 1.33 15.49
C TRP A 213 7.46 0.23 16.55
N ARG A 214 7.92 -0.99 16.21
CA ARG A 214 8.09 -2.08 17.18
C ARG A 214 9.14 -1.74 18.24
N THR A 215 10.31 -1.28 17.83
CA THR A 215 11.38 -0.89 18.75
C THR A 215 10.95 0.29 19.62
N ALA A 216 10.33 1.33 19.03
CA ALA A 216 9.84 2.47 19.79
C ALA A 216 8.79 2.09 20.85
N GLN A 217 7.90 1.14 20.55
CA GLN A 217 6.91 0.64 21.50
C GLN A 217 7.56 -0.23 22.60
N LEU A 218 8.55 -1.05 22.25
CA LEU A 218 9.32 -1.84 23.21
C LEU A 218 10.14 -0.95 24.14
N ASP A 219 10.73 0.14 23.64
CA ASP A 219 11.53 1.06 24.45
C ASP A 219 10.65 1.85 25.42
N ARG A 220 9.44 2.25 25.02
CA ARG A 220 8.43 2.81 25.93
C ARG A 220 8.05 1.80 27.01
N PHE A 221 7.81 0.55 26.64
CA PHE A 221 7.49 -0.51 27.58
C PHE A 221 8.66 -0.82 28.54
N ARG A 222 9.91 -0.73 28.08
CA ARG A 222 11.12 -0.87 28.91
C ARG A 222 11.32 0.32 29.84
N ALA A 223 11.02 1.54 29.39
CA ALA A 223 11.03 2.72 30.23
C ALA A 223 10.00 2.62 31.36
N ASP A 224 8.82 2.06 31.06
CA ASP A 224 7.78 1.74 32.07
C ASP A 224 8.14 0.54 32.97
N LEU A 225 9.24 -0.16 32.70
CA LEU A 225 9.80 -1.25 33.52
C LEU A 225 11.00 -0.80 34.39
N LEU A 226 11.43 0.46 34.28
CA LEU A 226 12.43 1.03 35.19
C LEU A 226 11.93 0.98 36.65
N PRO A 227 12.84 0.83 37.64
CA PRO A 227 12.46 0.54 39.01
C PRO A 227 11.69 1.73 39.61
N GLY A 228 10.36 1.64 39.60
CA GLY A 228 9.46 2.70 40.08
C GLY A 228 7.98 2.52 39.69
N THR A 229 7.65 1.75 38.65
CA THR A 229 6.27 1.56 38.16
C THR A 229 5.81 0.11 38.37
N SER A 230 4.97 -0.07 39.39
CA SER A 230 4.50 -1.37 39.90
C SER A 230 3.53 -2.13 38.97
N GLU A 231 2.99 -1.50 37.92
CA GLU A 231 1.86 -2.06 37.15
C GLU A 231 2.23 -3.24 36.23
N VAL A 232 3.36 -3.16 35.52
CA VAL A 232 3.77 -4.25 34.61
C VAL A 232 4.26 -5.46 35.43
N ALA A 233 5.03 -5.21 36.49
CA ALA A 233 5.45 -6.26 37.42
C ALA A 233 4.25 -6.93 38.11
N ALA A 234 3.26 -6.14 38.55
CA ALA A 234 2.01 -6.65 39.11
C ALA A 234 1.21 -7.47 38.08
N ARG A 235 1.18 -7.06 36.81
CA ARG A 235 0.48 -7.79 35.75
C ARG A 235 1.16 -9.12 35.41
N VAL A 236 2.50 -9.16 35.40
CA VAL A 236 3.26 -10.41 35.24
C VAL A 236 3.03 -11.34 36.43
N GLN A 237 3.08 -10.83 37.66
CA GLN A 237 2.79 -11.62 38.86
C GLN A 237 1.35 -12.15 38.87
N GLY A 238 0.37 -11.34 38.49
CA GLY A 238 -1.03 -11.78 38.40
C GLY A 238 -1.25 -12.88 37.34
N LEU A 239 -0.59 -12.77 36.18
CA LEU A 239 -0.60 -13.82 35.15
C LEU A 239 0.08 -15.10 35.67
N GLN A 240 1.20 -14.96 36.37
CA GLN A 240 1.93 -16.07 36.96
C GLN A 240 1.07 -16.79 38.01
N GLN A 241 0.41 -16.06 38.91
CA GLN A 241 -0.50 -16.63 39.92
C GLN A 241 -1.69 -17.33 39.27
N THR A 242 -2.25 -16.78 38.18
CA THR A 242 -3.33 -17.42 37.42
C THR A 242 -2.89 -18.74 36.80
N LEU A 243 -1.66 -18.80 36.27
CA LEU A 243 -1.10 -20.01 35.66
C LEU A 243 -0.74 -21.06 36.72
N GLN A 244 -0.24 -20.65 37.88
CA GLN A 244 0.00 -21.53 39.02
C GLN A 244 -1.31 -22.10 39.58
N GLY A 245 -2.37 -21.28 39.67
CA GLY A 245 -3.71 -21.73 40.07
C GLY A 245 -4.33 -22.74 39.09
N LYS A 246 -3.81 -22.84 37.87
CA LYS A 246 -4.16 -23.88 36.88
C LYS A 246 -3.26 -25.13 36.95
N GLY A 247 -2.39 -25.23 37.96
CA GLY A 247 -1.54 -26.41 38.22
C GLY A 247 -0.16 -26.40 37.54
N LEU A 248 0.27 -25.28 36.96
CA LEU A 248 1.59 -25.17 36.35
C LEU A 248 2.69 -24.93 37.39
N ALA A 249 3.84 -25.59 37.23
CA ALA A 249 5.03 -25.37 38.04
C ALA A 249 5.52 -23.91 37.95
N LEU A 250 6.19 -23.41 39.00
CA LEU A 250 6.64 -22.03 39.13
C LEU A 250 7.43 -21.54 37.90
N GLU A 251 8.42 -22.29 37.43
CA GLU A 251 9.20 -21.92 36.25
C GLU A 251 8.37 -21.90 34.95
N THR A 252 7.48 -22.87 34.78
CA THR A 252 6.62 -22.96 33.59
C THR A 252 5.58 -21.83 33.58
N ALA A 253 5.04 -21.46 34.75
CA ALA A 253 4.14 -20.34 34.92
C ALA A 253 4.81 -19.00 34.66
N GLN A 254 6.08 -18.82 35.08
CA GLN A 254 6.87 -17.63 34.78
C GLN A 254 7.13 -17.47 33.28
N ARG A 255 7.60 -18.53 32.62
CA ARG A 255 7.81 -18.53 31.15
C ARG A 255 6.50 -18.32 30.39
N GLY A 256 5.41 -18.92 30.86
CA GLY A 256 4.07 -18.75 30.30
C GLY A 256 3.56 -17.32 30.42
N ALA A 257 3.70 -16.68 31.58
CA ALA A 257 3.31 -15.29 31.80
C ALA A 257 4.10 -14.33 30.90
N ALA A 258 5.41 -14.53 30.77
CA ALA A 258 6.26 -13.75 29.87
C ALA A 258 5.85 -13.92 28.40
N SER A 259 5.55 -15.15 27.96
CA SER A 259 5.08 -15.46 26.61
C SER A 259 3.73 -14.79 26.28
N LEU A 260 2.76 -14.83 27.22
CA LEU A 260 1.46 -14.17 27.05
C LEU A 260 1.59 -12.65 26.97
N LEU A 261 2.48 -12.07 27.77
CA LEU A 261 2.78 -10.65 27.72
C LEU A 261 3.44 -10.27 26.40
N ALA A 262 4.41 -11.06 25.93
CA ALA A 262 5.05 -10.86 24.63
C ALA A 262 4.03 -10.88 23.48
N ARG A 263 3.12 -11.87 23.47
CA ARG A 263 2.03 -11.92 22.48
C ARG A 263 1.13 -10.69 22.52
N THR A 264 0.76 -10.25 23.73
CA THR A 264 -0.06 -9.04 23.91
C THR A 264 0.65 -7.81 23.36
N LEU A 265 1.95 -7.66 23.63
CA LEU A 265 2.77 -6.57 23.10
C LEU A 265 2.87 -6.61 21.57
N GLU A 266 3.02 -7.78 20.98
CA GLU A 266 3.05 -7.94 19.52
C GLU A 266 1.73 -7.51 18.88
N THR A 267 0.59 -7.97 19.41
CA THR A 267 -0.74 -7.55 18.91
C THR A 267 -0.95 -6.04 19.05
N GLN A 268 -0.58 -5.45 20.20
CA GLN A 268 -0.72 -4.01 20.44
C GLN A 268 0.19 -3.18 19.54
N THR A 269 1.42 -3.65 19.31
CA THR A 269 2.39 -3.01 18.41
C THR A 269 1.88 -3.03 16.97
N LEU A 270 1.41 -4.18 16.50
CA LEU A 270 0.85 -4.32 15.16
C LEU A 270 -0.37 -3.41 14.97
N LEU A 271 -1.30 -3.41 15.94
CA LEU A 271 -2.46 -2.53 15.92
C LEU A 271 -2.07 -1.04 15.82
N ARG A 272 -1.11 -0.61 16.65
CA ARG A 272 -0.60 0.77 16.65
C ARG A 272 0.07 1.13 15.33
N TYR A 273 0.84 0.20 14.76
CA TYR A 273 1.45 0.36 13.44
C TYR A 273 0.38 0.54 12.34
N CYS A 274 -0.66 -0.30 12.33
CA CYS A 274 -1.77 -0.19 11.39
C CYS A 274 -2.47 1.18 11.49
N LEU A 275 -2.80 1.62 12.72
CA LEU A 275 -3.39 2.94 12.96
C LEU A 275 -2.51 4.07 12.44
N ASN A 276 -1.23 4.13 12.85
CA ASN A 276 -0.32 5.20 12.44
C ASN A 276 -0.13 5.25 10.92
N TYR A 277 0.02 4.09 10.28
CA TYR A 277 0.21 4.03 8.83
C TYR A 277 -1.05 4.47 8.06
N PHE A 278 -2.23 3.99 8.46
CA PHE A 278 -3.49 4.41 7.85
C PHE A 278 -3.78 5.91 8.07
N GLY A 279 -3.40 6.45 9.23
CA GLY A 279 -3.45 7.89 9.50
C GLY A 279 -2.55 8.70 8.57
N LEU A 280 -1.28 8.29 8.41
CA LEU A 280 -0.32 8.93 7.50
C LEU A 280 -0.80 8.89 6.04
N VAL A 281 -1.32 7.75 5.59
CA VAL A 281 -1.87 7.62 4.22
C VAL A 281 -3.10 8.49 4.04
N SER A 282 -3.97 8.60 5.05
CA SER A 282 -5.14 9.50 5.00
C SER A 282 -4.71 10.95 4.83
N LEU A 283 -3.71 11.42 5.57
CA LEU A 283 -3.14 12.77 5.39
C LEU A 283 -2.52 12.95 3.99
N GLY A 284 -1.80 11.95 3.49
CA GLY A 284 -1.26 11.96 2.14
C GLY A 284 -2.33 12.03 1.05
N LEU A 285 -3.45 11.32 1.22
CA LEU A 285 -4.59 11.36 0.31
C LEU A 285 -5.32 12.71 0.37
N ILE A 286 -5.45 13.33 1.55
CA ILE A 286 -5.98 14.69 1.69
C ILE A 286 -5.10 15.68 0.93
N ALA A 287 -3.78 15.63 1.13
CA ALA A 287 -2.84 16.48 0.41
C ALA A 287 -2.94 16.28 -1.11
N LEU A 288 -3.03 15.02 -1.57
CA LEU A 288 -3.21 14.70 -2.99
C LEU A 288 -4.52 15.29 -3.56
N LEU A 289 -5.62 15.18 -2.82
CA LEU A 289 -6.91 15.76 -3.23
C LEU A 289 -6.85 17.28 -3.34
N VAL A 290 -6.21 17.94 -2.36
CA VAL A 290 -5.98 19.40 -2.39
C VAL A 290 -5.15 19.78 -3.61
N VAL A 291 -4.05 19.08 -3.88
CA VAL A 291 -3.22 19.30 -5.07
C VAL A 291 -4.02 19.11 -6.36
N LEU A 292 -4.87 18.09 -6.43
CA LEU A 292 -5.72 17.82 -7.61
C LEU A 292 -6.83 18.86 -7.81
N LEU A 293 -7.27 19.53 -6.74
CA LEU A 293 -8.21 20.66 -6.76
C LEU A 293 -7.55 21.99 -7.15
N VAL A 294 -6.34 22.26 -6.63
CA VAL A 294 -5.63 23.54 -6.77
C VAL A 294 -4.89 23.65 -8.10
N LEU A 295 -4.36 22.53 -8.64
CA LEU A 295 -3.67 22.57 -9.92
C LEU A 295 -4.63 22.97 -11.05
N PRO A 296 -4.27 23.95 -11.90
CA PRO A 296 -5.11 24.37 -13.01
C PRO A 296 -5.41 23.20 -13.95
N PRO A 297 -6.56 23.20 -14.65
CA PRO A 297 -6.89 22.15 -15.60
C PRO A 297 -5.75 21.94 -16.61
N LEU A 298 -4.99 20.86 -16.43
CA LEU A 298 -4.16 20.30 -17.48
C LEU A 298 -5.11 20.00 -18.64
N HIS A 299 -4.91 20.67 -19.77
CA HIS A 299 -5.84 20.90 -20.89
C HIS A 299 -6.85 19.77 -21.18
N ARG A 300 -8.06 20.17 -21.60
CA ARG A 300 -9.12 19.30 -22.13
C ARG A 300 -8.56 18.36 -23.20
N GLN A 301 -8.24 17.12 -22.84
CA GLN A 301 -8.17 16.03 -23.81
C GLN A 301 -9.61 15.57 -24.01
N ALA A 302 -10.30 16.17 -24.98
CA ALA A 302 -11.52 15.59 -25.49
C ALA A 302 -11.15 14.22 -26.05
N VAL A 303 -11.61 13.15 -25.41
CA VAL A 303 -11.54 11.81 -25.96
C VAL A 303 -12.56 11.79 -27.11
N THR A 304 -12.17 12.28 -28.27
CA THR A 304 -12.97 12.16 -29.50
C THR A 304 -12.91 10.71 -29.94
N PHE A 305 -13.93 9.93 -29.58
CA PHE A 305 -14.21 8.66 -30.22
C PHE A 305 -14.58 8.96 -31.68
N GLN A 306 -13.63 8.80 -32.60
CA GLN A 306 -13.96 8.79 -34.03
C GLN A 306 -14.82 7.55 -34.29
N SER A 307 -16.13 7.74 -34.39
CA SER A 307 -17.04 6.76 -34.97
C SER A 307 -16.62 6.53 -36.42
N ARG A 308 -16.00 5.38 -36.71
CA ARG A 308 -15.89 4.91 -38.09
C ARG A 308 -17.32 4.67 -38.59
N PRO A 309 -17.75 5.31 -39.70
CA PRO A 309 -18.98 4.88 -40.36
C PRO A 309 -18.76 3.45 -40.90
N LEU A 310 -19.79 2.62 -40.76
CA LEU A 310 -19.88 1.24 -41.22
C LEU A 310 -19.66 1.13 -42.73
#